data_AF-A0A7M1XKV1-F1
#
_entry.id   AF-A0A7M1XKV1-F1
#
_cell.length_a   1.000
_cell.length_b   1.000
_cell.length_c   1.000
_cell.angle_alpha   90.00
_cell.angle_beta   90.00
_cell.angle_gamma   90.00
#
_symmetry.space_group_name_H-M   'P 1'
#
loop_
_entity.id
_entity.type
_entity.pdbx_description
1 polymer ?
#
loop_
_entity_poly.entity_id
_entity_poly.type
_entity_poly.pdbx_seq_one_letter_code
_entity_poly.pdbx_strand_id
1 'polypeptide(L)'
;MHHISYDDVRDKPYFPEVWDTIITPFINENLELPFVAHNACFDMNVIRKCCEYYRMEKPNISYFDSLRIAQNTWPDFKVHKLTFLAEQFGIVYDAHNVLDDSLTCGKIVTLAAEKQESDNISELLKRCNLQISKL
;
A
#
# COMPACT_ATOMS: atom_id res chain seq x y z
N MET A 1 12.17 -5.14 -10.92
CA MET A 1 12.57 -4.08 -11.87
C MET A 1 11.26 -3.56 -12.46
N HIS A 2 10.98 -2.26 -12.47
CA HIS A 2 9.62 -1.72 -12.69
C HIS A 2 9.22 -1.47 -14.14
N HIS A 3 10.00 -1.92 -15.12
CA HIS A 3 9.76 -1.71 -16.57
C HIS A 3 9.56 -0.25 -17.04
N ILE A 4 9.77 0.75 -16.16
CA ILE A 4 9.72 2.18 -16.47
C ILE A 4 11.06 2.62 -17.07
N SER A 5 11.00 3.25 -18.24
CA SER A 5 12.13 3.82 -18.97
C SER A 5 12.22 5.35 -18.81
N TYR A 6 13.30 5.95 -19.32
CA TYR A 6 13.44 7.41 -19.36
C TYR A 6 12.30 8.06 -20.16
N ASP A 7 11.93 7.48 -21.30
CA ASP A 7 10.90 8.05 -22.17
C ASP A 7 9.50 8.01 -21.52
N ASP A 8 9.27 7.09 -20.58
CA ASP A 8 8.02 7.03 -19.82
C ASP A 8 7.87 8.20 -18.83
N VAL A 9 8.98 8.82 -18.40
CA VAL A 9 9.00 9.83 -17.33
C VAL A 9 9.49 11.22 -17.75
N ARG A 10 10.20 11.35 -18.88
CA ARG A 10 10.89 12.60 -19.25
C ARG A 10 9.97 13.81 -19.40
N ASP A 11 8.74 13.58 -19.87
CA ASP A 11 7.73 14.60 -20.13
C ASP A 11 6.57 14.51 -19.11
N LYS A 12 6.79 13.84 -17.98
CA LYS A 12 5.79 13.68 -16.91
C LYS A 12 5.94 14.77 -15.84
N PRO A 13 4.84 15.12 -15.16
CA PRO A 13 4.88 16.08 -14.07
C PRO A 13 5.85 15.67 -12.96
N TYR A 14 6.42 16.67 -12.30
CA TYR A 14 7.20 16.44 -11.09
C TYR A 14 6.31 15.99 -9.94
N PHE A 15 6.95 15.45 -8.89
CA PHE A 15 6.24 14.96 -7.72
C PHE A 15 5.28 15.99 -7.10
N PRO A 16 5.65 17.29 -6.88
CA PRO A 16 4.72 18.26 -6.30
C PRO A 16 3.47 18.47 -7.16
N GLU A 17 3.63 18.49 -8.48
CA GLU A 17 2.50 18.69 -9.39
C GLU A 17 1.49 17.55 -9.27
N VAL A 18 1.95 16.29 -9.27
CA VAL A 18 1.07 15.12 -9.05
C VAL A 18 0.48 15.12 -7.64
N TRP A 19 1.31 15.41 -6.64
CA TRP A 19 0.92 15.35 -5.25
C TRP A 19 -0.17 16.38 -4.91
N ASP A 20 -0.02 17.61 -5.38
CA ASP A 20 -0.93 18.71 -5.05
C ASP A 20 -2.22 18.66 -5.90
N THR A 21 -2.13 18.19 -7.15
CA THR A 21 -3.29 18.20 -8.06
C THR A 21 -4.12 16.93 -8.06
N ILE A 22 -3.54 15.78 -7.68
CA ILE A 22 -4.22 14.47 -7.73
C ILE A 22 -4.29 13.84 -6.34
N ILE A 23 -3.15 13.68 -5.67
CA ILE A 23 -3.06 12.86 -4.46
C ILE A 23 -3.69 13.56 -3.26
N THR A 24 -3.39 14.85 -3.06
CA THR A 24 -3.91 15.64 -1.94
C THR A 24 -5.44 15.77 -1.99
N PRO A 25 -6.06 16.11 -3.14
CA PRO A 25 -7.52 16.09 -3.27
C PRO A 25 -8.12 14.71 -2.95
N PHE A 26 -7.52 13.64 -3.49
CA PHE A 26 -7.98 12.27 -3.23
C PHE A 26 -7.94 11.91 -1.74
N ILE A 27 -6.86 12.26 -1.03
CA ILE A 27 -6.75 12.03 0.42
C ILE A 27 -7.79 12.85 1.19
N ASN A 28 -7.98 14.12 0.81
CA ASN A 28 -8.89 15.03 1.51
C ASN A 28 -10.37 14.64 1.34
N GLU A 29 -10.72 14.00 0.23
CA GLU A 29 -12.05 13.39 0.04
C GLU A 29 -12.26 12.11 0.86
N ASN A 30 -11.17 11.49 1.33
CA ASN A 30 -11.16 10.17 1.95
C ASN A 30 -10.40 10.16 3.30
N LEU A 31 -10.54 11.21 4.12
CA LEU A 31 -9.75 11.42 5.35
C LEU A 31 -9.78 10.26 6.35
N GLU A 32 -10.83 9.45 6.33
CA GLU A 32 -11.00 8.30 7.22
C GLU A 32 -10.38 7.00 6.69
N LEU A 33 -9.96 6.97 5.42
CA LEU A 33 -9.40 5.78 4.78
C LEU A 33 -7.86 5.79 4.87
N PRO A 34 -7.25 4.80 5.56
CA PRO A 34 -5.80 4.68 5.55
C PRO A 34 -5.26 4.09 4.25
N PHE A 35 -4.02 4.44 3.94
CA PHE A 35 -3.27 3.80 2.87
C PHE A 35 -2.86 2.39 3.27
N VAL A 36 -2.69 1.53 2.28
CA VAL A 36 -2.11 0.20 2.46
C VAL A 36 -1.06 -0.07 1.40
N ALA A 37 0.05 -0.66 1.83
CA ALA A 37 1.10 -1.15 0.97
C ALA A 37 1.65 -2.46 1.54
N HIS A 38 2.32 -3.24 0.69
CA HIS A 38 2.93 -4.50 1.07
C HIS A 38 4.41 -4.25 1.37
N ASN A 39 4.80 -4.31 2.66
CA ASN A 39 6.02 -3.69 3.20
C ASN A 39 5.96 -2.15 3.22
N ALA A 40 4.88 -1.62 3.78
CA ALA A 40 4.50 -0.21 3.68
C ALA A 40 5.57 0.80 4.12
N CYS A 41 6.47 0.43 5.03
CA CYS A 41 7.60 1.30 5.42
C CYS A 41 8.44 1.76 4.22
N PHE A 42 8.55 0.95 3.18
CA PHE A 42 9.29 1.30 1.97
C PHE A 42 8.63 2.48 1.24
N ASP A 43 7.38 2.33 0.83
CA ASP A 43 6.61 3.36 0.09
C ASP A 43 6.48 4.65 0.89
N MET A 44 6.16 4.52 2.18
CA MET A 44 6.03 5.65 3.10
C MET A 44 7.34 6.44 3.22
N ASN A 45 8.48 5.74 3.26
CA ASN A 45 9.78 6.40 3.29
C ASN A 45 10.11 7.13 1.97
N VAL A 46 9.71 6.58 0.82
CA VAL A 46 9.86 7.24 -0.48
C VAL A 46 9.04 8.53 -0.52
N ILE A 47 7.76 8.47 -0.15
CA ILE A 47 6.87 9.65 -0.09
C ILE A 47 7.47 10.73 0.81
N ARG A 48 7.86 10.36 2.04
CA ARG A 48 8.48 11.28 3.00
C ARG A 48 9.72 11.95 2.40
N LYS A 49 10.59 11.18 1.74
CA LYS A 49 11.83 11.69 1.14
C LYS A 49 11.55 12.61 -0.05
N CYS A 50 10.51 12.35 -0.84
CA CYS A 50 10.06 13.27 -1.88
C CYS A 50 9.57 14.59 -1.27
N CYS A 51 8.72 14.56 -0.25
CA CYS A 51 8.27 15.77 0.45
C CYS A 51 9.45 16.56 1.03
N GLU A 52 10.42 15.89 1.67
CA GLU A 52 11.64 16.52 2.19
C GLU A 52 12.47 17.19 1.08
N TYR A 53 12.67 16.49 -0.04
CA TYR A 53 13.45 16.99 -1.18
C TYR A 53 12.84 18.26 -1.78
N TYR A 54 11.52 18.25 -1.99
CA TYR A 54 10.78 19.39 -2.54
C TYR A 54 10.38 20.44 -1.48
N ARG A 55 10.76 20.24 -0.20
CA ARG A 55 10.41 21.12 0.93
C ARG A 55 8.90 21.31 1.10
N MET A 56 8.13 20.25 0.83
CA MET A 56 6.69 20.23 1.00
C MET A 56 6.32 19.90 2.45
N GLU A 57 5.10 20.25 2.84
CA GLU A 57 4.56 19.83 4.12
C GLU A 57 4.45 18.31 4.20
N LYS A 58 4.63 17.79 5.41
CA LYS A 58 4.52 16.37 5.67
C LYS A 58 3.04 15.97 5.60
N PRO A 59 2.67 15.00 4.75
CA PRO A 59 1.28 14.62 4.58
C PRO A 59 0.75 13.87 5.81
N ASN A 60 -0.46 14.23 6.27
CA ASN A 60 -1.13 13.55 7.37
C ASN A 60 -1.84 12.28 6.87
N ILE A 61 -1.06 11.25 6.58
CA ILE A 61 -1.58 9.97 6.07
C ILE A 61 -1.51 8.92 7.17
N SER A 62 -2.65 8.27 7.42
CA SER A 62 -2.67 7.02 8.18
C SER A 62 -2.38 5.86 7.23
N TYR A 63 -1.62 4.86 7.67
CA TYR A 63 -1.35 3.68 6.85
C TYR A 63 -1.18 2.40 7.66
N PHE A 64 -1.27 1.26 6.99
CA PHE A 64 -0.97 -0.05 7.56
C PHE A 64 -0.28 -0.96 6.53
N ASP A 65 0.29 -2.07 7.00
CA ASP A 65 1.12 -2.97 6.19
C ASP A 65 0.42 -4.31 5.93
N SER A 66 0.08 -4.57 4.67
CA SER A 66 -0.58 -5.82 4.27
C SER A 66 0.34 -7.04 4.46
N LEU A 67 1.66 -6.87 4.43
CA LEU A 67 2.61 -7.95 4.72
C LEU A 67 2.45 -8.42 6.17
N ARG A 68 2.31 -7.48 7.11
CA ARG A 68 2.11 -7.81 8.53
C ARG A 68 0.76 -8.47 8.76
N ILE A 69 -0.29 -8.02 8.09
CA ILE A 69 -1.60 -8.68 8.13
C ILE A 69 -1.49 -10.11 7.62
N ALA A 70 -0.82 -10.31 6.48
CA ALA A 70 -0.66 -11.63 5.88
C ALA A 70 0.14 -12.59 6.78
N GLN A 71 1.21 -12.10 7.41
CA GLN A 71 2.02 -12.88 8.37
C GLN A 71 1.20 -13.38 9.57
N ASN A 72 0.33 -12.53 10.11
CA ASN A 72 -0.52 -12.90 11.25
C ASN A 72 -1.72 -13.78 10.84
N THR A 73 -2.23 -13.61 9.62
CA THR A 73 -3.43 -14.32 9.15
C THR A 73 -3.13 -15.70 8.55
N TRP A 74 -1.94 -15.86 7.96
CA TRP A 74 -1.46 -17.14 7.42
C TRP A 74 -0.05 -17.47 7.93
N PRO A 75 0.12 -17.72 9.24
CA PRO A 75 1.44 -17.96 9.84
C PRO A 75 2.14 -19.21 9.28
N ASP A 76 1.37 -20.18 8.78
CA ASP A 76 1.88 -21.44 8.24
C ASP A 76 2.49 -21.30 6.83
N PHE A 77 2.34 -20.15 6.18
CA PHE A 77 2.94 -19.90 4.87
C PHE A 77 4.44 -19.67 4.99
N LYS A 78 5.20 -20.32 4.09
CA LYS A 78 6.68 -20.24 4.09
C LYS A 78 7.20 -18.82 3.88
N VAL A 79 6.48 -18.04 3.08
CA VAL A 79 6.79 -16.64 2.74
C VAL A 79 5.48 -15.89 2.50
N HIS A 80 5.53 -14.56 2.59
CA HIS A 80 4.37 -13.69 2.38
C HIS A 80 4.62 -12.66 1.30
N LYS A 81 5.51 -12.94 0.34
CA LYS A 81 5.71 -12.04 -0.82
C LYS A 81 4.43 -11.96 -1.64
N LEU A 82 4.14 -10.80 -2.21
CA LEU A 82 2.93 -10.57 -2.99
C LEU A 82 2.73 -11.59 -4.13
N THR A 83 3.81 -11.97 -4.83
CA THR A 83 3.78 -13.03 -5.85
C THR A 83 3.32 -14.38 -5.31
N PHE A 84 3.85 -14.79 -4.15
CA PHE A 84 3.50 -16.04 -3.51
C PHE A 84 2.04 -16.01 -3.03
N LEU A 85 1.63 -14.93 -2.38
CA LEU A 85 0.25 -14.79 -1.90
C LEU A 85 -0.75 -14.80 -3.07
N ALA A 86 -0.44 -14.11 -4.17
CA ALA A 86 -1.26 -14.12 -5.37
C ALA A 86 -1.44 -15.55 -5.92
N GLU A 87 -0.35 -16.32 -6.03
CA GLU A 87 -0.39 -17.72 -6.45
C GLU A 87 -1.24 -18.58 -5.49
N GLN A 88 -1.04 -18.45 -4.18
CA GLN A 88 -1.78 -19.23 -3.18
C GLN A 88 -3.30 -18.97 -3.23
N PHE A 89 -3.72 -17.75 -3.56
CA PHE A 89 -5.13 -17.37 -3.61
C PHE A 89 -5.70 -17.34 -5.02
N GLY A 90 -4.96 -17.80 -6.04
CA GLY A 90 -5.43 -17.82 -7.42
C GLY A 90 -5.70 -16.44 -8.02
N ILE A 91 -4.99 -15.41 -7.55
CA ILE A 91 -5.09 -14.04 -8.07
C ILE A 91 -4.23 -13.93 -9.33
N VAL A 92 -4.85 -13.55 -10.45
CA VAL A 92 -4.10 -13.15 -11.65
C VAL A 92 -3.31 -11.88 -11.33
N TYR A 93 -1.98 -11.96 -11.48
CA TYR A 93 -1.06 -10.94 -11.01
C TYR A 93 0.14 -10.81 -11.95
N ASP A 94 0.28 -9.63 -12.55
CA ASP A 94 1.49 -9.23 -13.29
C ASP A 94 2.46 -8.52 -12.35
N ALA A 95 3.51 -9.23 -11.95
CA ALA A 95 4.47 -8.71 -10.97
C ALA A 95 5.22 -7.49 -11.50
N HIS A 96 5.42 -6.49 -10.65
CA HIS A 96 6.08 -5.21 -10.96
C HIS A 96 5.27 -4.26 -11.87
N ASN A 97 4.02 -4.61 -12.19
CA ASN A 97 3.04 -3.65 -12.66
C ASN A 97 2.41 -2.95 -11.45
N VAL A 98 2.58 -1.62 -11.38
CA VAL A 98 2.20 -0.82 -10.19
C VAL A 98 0.71 -0.91 -9.86
N LEU A 99 -0.14 -1.02 -10.89
CA LEU A 99 -1.58 -1.17 -10.70
C LEU A 99 -1.92 -2.54 -10.12
N ASP A 100 -1.34 -3.60 -10.68
CA ASP A 100 -1.56 -4.97 -10.22
C ASP A 100 -0.98 -5.20 -8.82
N ASP A 101 0.16 -4.60 -8.49
CA ASP A 101 0.73 -4.58 -7.14
C ASP A 101 -0.27 -3.98 -6.14
N SER A 102 -0.87 -2.84 -6.50
CA SER A 102 -1.83 -2.13 -5.65
C SER A 102 -3.15 -2.89 -5.49
N LEU A 103 -3.70 -3.42 -6.58
CA LEU A 103 -4.93 -4.23 -6.56
C LEU A 103 -4.74 -5.53 -5.78
N THR A 104 -3.61 -6.21 -5.98
CA THR A 104 -3.29 -7.46 -5.27
C THR A 104 -3.13 -7.17 -3.78
N CYS A 105 -2.43 -6.10 -3.40
CA CYS A 105 -2.33 -5.66 -2.01
C CYS A 105 -3.72 -5.50 -1.36
N GLY A 106 -4.65 -4.82 -2.03
CA GLY A 106 -6.03 -4.66 -1.56
C GLY A 106 -6.76 -6.01 -1.41
N LYS A 107 -6.67 -6.88 -2.43
CA LYS A 107 -7.28 -8.23 -2.39
C LYS A 107 -6.76 -9.07 -1.23
N ILE A 108 -5.46 -9.01 -0.93
CA ILE A 108 -4.88 -9.72 0.23
C ILE A 108 -5.50 -9.23 1.54
N VAL A 109 -5.73 -7.92 1.68
CA VAL A 109 -6.39 -7.37 2.86
C VAL A 109 -7.84 -7.84 2.96
N THR A 110 -8.58 -7.86 1.85
CA THR A 110 -9.96 -8.37 1.81
C THR A 110 -10.03 -9.84 2.22
N LEU A 111 -9.17 -10.69 1.66
CA LEU A 111 -9.09 -12.11 2.03
C LEU A 111 -8.70 -12.30 3.49
N ALA A 112 -7.83 -11.44 4.03
CA ALA A 112 -7.48 -11.49 5.44
C ALA A 112 -8.65 -11.06 6.34
N ALA A 113 -9.42 -10.04 5.95
CA ALA A 113 -10.62 -9.61 6.65
C ALA A 113 -11.67 -10.72 6.71
N GLU A 114 -11.91 -11.39 5.58
CA GLU A 114 -12.83 -12.54 5.50
C GLU A 114 -12.37 -13.68 6.42
N LYS A 115 -11.08 -14.06 6.35
CA LYS A 115 -10.52 -15.13 7.19
C LYS A 115 -10.54 -14.81 8.68
N GLN A 116 -10.34 -13.55 9.04
CA GLN A 116 -10.34 -13.09 10.43
C GLN A 116 -11.75 -12.73 10.92
N GLU A 117 -12.80 -12.86 10.08
CA GLU A 117 -14.17 -12.46 10.38
C GLU A 117 -14.23 -11.01 10.90
N SER A 118 -13.66 -10.08 10.14
CA SER A 118 -13.58 -8.65 10.49
C SER A 118 -14.37 -7.79 9.51
N ASP A 119 -15.26 -6.95 10.04
CA ASP A 119 -16.15 -6.12 9.21
C ASP A 119 -15.51 -4.78 8.79
N ASN A 120 -14.38 -4.40 9.40
CA ASN A 120 -13.68 -3.16 9.10
C ASN A 120 -12.17 -3.25 9.40
N ILE A 121 -11.42 -2.26 8.92
CA ILE A 121 -9.95 -2.20 9.05
C ILE A 121 -9.53 -2.16 10.53
N SER A 122 -10.23 -1.41 11.38
CA SER A 122 -9.87 -1.29 12.80
C SER A 122 -9.94 -2.64 13.52
N GLU A 123 -11.00 -3.40 13.26
CA GLU A 123 -11.15 -4.76 13.78
C GLU A 123 -10.08 -5.71 13.24
N LEU A 124 -9.84 -5.69 11.93
CA LEU A 124 -8.83 -6.54 11.30
C LEU A 124 -7.43 -6.30 11.91
N LEU A 125 -7.05 -5.03 12.07
CA LEU A 125 -5.78 -4.66 12.69
C LEU A 125 -5.70 -5.15 14.13
N LYS A 126 -6.78 -5.00 14.91
CA LYS A 126 -6.85 -5.49 16.29
C LYS A 126 -6.67 -7.01 16.36
N ARG A 127 -7.34 -7.77 15.48
CA ARG A 127 -7.21 -9.25 15.43
C ARG A 127 -5.81 -9.69 15.02
N CYS A 128 -5.14 -8.91 14.16
CA CYS A 128 -3.75 -9.15 13.79
C CYS A 128 -2.73 -8.62 14.82
N ASN A 129 -3.18 -8.04 15.95
CA ASN A 129 -2.32 -7.35 16.93
C ASN A 129 -1.44 -6.26 16.28
N LEU A 130 -2.02 -5.49 15.36
CA LEU A 130 -1.39 -4.40 14.63
C LEU A 130 -2.04 -3.07 15.00
N GLN A 131 -1.28 -1.99 14.81
CA GLN A 131 -1.75 -0.63 15.00
C GLN A 131 -1.61 0.16 13.70
N ILE A 132 -2.50 1.13 13.52
CA ILE A 132 -2.41 2.07 12.42
C ILE A 132 -1.17 2.97 12.63
N SER A 133 -0.41 3.19 11.58
CA SER A 133 0.76 4.06 11.59
C SER A 133 0.44 5.43 11.01
N LYS A 134 1.23 6.44 11.35
CA LYS A 134 1.17 7.78 10.77
C LYS A 134 2.43 8.04 9.98
N LEU A 135 2.26 8.47 8.74
CA LEU A 135 3.38 8.92 7.92
C LEU A 135 4.02 10.12 8.57
#